data_AF-A0A418G244-F1
#
_entry.id   AF-A0A418G244-F1
#
_cell.length_a   1.000
_cell.length_b   1.000
_cell.length_c   1.000
_cell.angle_alpha   90.00
_cell.angle_beta   90.00
_cell.angle_gamma   90.00
#
_symmetry.space_group_name_H-M   'P 1'
#
loop_
_entity.id
_entity.type
_entity.pdbx_description
1 polymer ?
#
loop_
_entity_poly.entity_id
_entity_poly.type
_entity_poly.pdbx_seq_one_letter_code
_entity_poly.pdbx_strand_id
1 'polypeptide(L)'
;MVKKKTKSKRLSLHKKYKILRKVREHKRKERKSDRQGAGKKKKTPGIPNNWPFKEELLLQEEQARLAELDRLEKLKTQRKAEKAEKKKADKLVIDGLAQVPTLTPLSVKQHAQADLKAAVTKADLVVIVLDARDPQGCRSLSLEDGLIGHGKKDILLVLNKVDLISRDVAEKVKSFVCL
;
A
#
# COMPACT_ATOMS: atom_id res chain seq x y z
N MET A 1 22.81 88.32 -17.85
CA MET A 1 22.92 87.16 -16.92
C MET A 1 23.10 85.87 -17.71
N VAL A 2 24.25 85.20 -17.57
CA VAL A 2 24.49 83.91 -18.25
C VAL A 2 23.66 82.82 -17.56
N LYS A 3 22.80 82.12 -18.31
CA LYS A 3 21.99 81.00 -17.79
C LYS A 3 22.92 79.92 -17.23
N LYS A 4 22.74 79.56 -15.95
CA LYS A 4 23.48 78.47 -15.31
C LYS A 4 23.12 77.15 -15.99
N LYS A 5 24.13 76.35 -16.33
CA LYS A 5 23.93 75.01 -16.91
C LYS A 5 23.15 74.12 -15.93
N THR A 6 22.02 73.57 -16.39
CA THR A 6 21.19 72.65 -15.61
C THR A 6 21.72 71.22 -15.75
N LYS A 7 21.67 70.44 -14.66
CA LYS A 7 22.09 69.03 -14.72
C LYS A 7 21.06 68.23 -15.51
N SER A 8 21.55 67.41 -16.43
CA SER A 8 20.71 66.49 -17.19
C SER A 8 20.07 65.45 -16.26
N LYS A 9 18.78 65.16 -16.48
CA LYS A 9 18.06 64.06 -15.83
C LYS A 9 18.40 62.69 -16.45
N ARG A 10 19.14 62.67 -17.56
CA ARG A 10 19.58 61.44 -18.24
C ARG A 10 20.56 60.68 -17.34
N LEU A 11 20.34 59.37 -17.19
CA LEU A 11 21.23 58.49 -16.44
C LEU A 11 22.08 57.67 -17.40
N SER A 12 23.38 57.58 -17.14
CA SER A 12 24.22 56.62 -17.83
C SER A 12 23.81 55.19 -17.45
N LEU A 13 24.03 54.24 -18.37
CA LEU A 13 23.75 52.83 -18.12
C LEU A 13 24.49 52.32 -16.89
N HIS A 14 25.74 52.72 -16.70
CA HIS A 14 26.52 52.40 -15.50
C HIS A 14 25.82 52.84 -14.21
N LYS A 15 25.26 54.06 -14.16
CA LYS A 15 24.53 54.57 -12.99
C LYS A 15 23.22 53.81 -12.77
N LYS A 16 22.51 53.45 -13.85
CA LYS A 16 21.29 52.62 -13.80
C LYS A 16 21.58 51.25 -13.17
N TYR A 17 22.58 50.52 -13.66
CA TYR A 17 22.92 49.19 -13.14
C TYR A 17 23.47 49.24 -11.71
N LYS A 18 24.20 50.30 -11.33
CA LYS A 18 24.65 50.52 -9.95
C LYS A 18 23.49 50.74 -8.98
N ILE A 19 22.47 51.51 -9.38
CA ILE A 19 21.24 51.71 -8.58
C ILE A 19 20.50 50.39 -8.42
N LEU A 20 20.30 49.63 -9.51
CA LEU A 20 19.62 48.34 -9.47
C LEU A 20 20.33 47.33 -8.55
N ARG A 21 21.67 47.29 -8.59
CA ARG A 21 22.47 46.44 -7.69
C ARG A 21 22.27 46.86 -6.22
N LYS A 22 22.35 48.16 -5.91
CA LYS A 22 22.14 48.68 -4.54
C LYS A 22 20.73 48.39 -4.01
N VAL A 23 19.69 48.59 -4.82
CA VAL A 23 18.30 48.28 -4.44
C VAL A 23 18.12 46.78 -4.19
N ARG A 24 18.71 45.94 -5.04
CA ARG A 24 18.66 44.48 -4.87
C ARG A 24 19.33 44.07 -3.56
N GLU A 25 20.50 44.62 -3.27
CA GLU A 25 21.23 44.35 -2.02
C GLU A 25 20.45 44.82 -0.78
N HIS A 26 19.84 46.01 -0.83
CA HIS A 26 18.99 46.53 0.25
C HIS A 26 17.82 45.59 0.54
N LYS A 27 17.02 45.27 -0.48
CA LYS A 27 15.89 44.35 -0.36
C LYS A 27 16.30 42.93 0.05
N ARG A 28 17.54 42.52 -0.23
CA ARG A 28 18.09 41.25 0.26
C ARG A 28 18.41 41.32 1.75
N LYS A 29 18.96 42.43 2.23
CA LYS A 29 19.25 42.67 3.65
C LYS A 29 17.97 42.81 4.47
N GLU A 30 16.99 43.59 4.03
CA GLU A 30 15.67 43.71 4.68
C GLU A 30 14.97 42.36 4.83
N ARG A 31 14.92 41.55 3.76
CA ARG A 31 14.34 40.21 3.83
C ARG A 31 15.04 39.29 4.83
N LYS A 32 16.33 39.49 5.10
CA LYS A 32 17.07 38.73 6.11
C LYS A 32 16.76 39.23 7.53
N SER A 33 16.66 40.54 7.75
CA SER A 33 16.27 41.10 9.05
C SER A 33 14.81 40.81 9.40
N ASP A 34 13.91 40.87 8.42
CA ASP A 34 12.48 40.59 8.62
C ASP A 34 12.24 39.13 9.02
N ARG A 35 13.03 38.21 8.47
CA ARG A 35 13.02 36.79 8.86
C ARG A 35 13.45 36.57 10.31
N GLN A 36 14.36 37.38 10.84
CA GLN A 36 14.75 37.32 12.26
C GLN A 36 13.63 37.83 13.20
N GLY A 37 12.67 38.60 12.68
CA GLY A 37 11.49 39.09 13.42
C GLY A 37 10.22 38.24 13.22
N ALA A 38 10.26 37.17 12.42
CA ALA A 38 9.10 36.44 11.90
C ALA A 38 8.36 35.53 12.92
N GLY A 39 8.42 35.85 14.20
CA GLY A 39 7.68 35.17 15.28
C GLY A 39 6.86 36.11 16.16
N LYS A 40 6.96 37.43 15.99
CA LYS A 40 6.22 38.39 16.82
C LYS A 40 4.77 38.48 16.31
N LYS A 41 3.82 38.03 17.12
CA LYS A 41 2.38 38.23 16.87
C LYS A 41 2.11 39.73 16.71
N LYS A 42 1.43 40.12 15.63
CA LYS A 42 1.05 41.52 15.40
C LYS A 42 0.10 41.95 16.51
N LYS A 43 0.44 43.03 17.24
CA LYS A 43 -0.44 43.60 18.24
C LYS A 43 -1.59 44.30 17.51
N THR A 44 -2.81 43.81 17.69
CA THR A 44 -4.01 44.49 17.22
C THR A 44 -4.38 45.61 18.20
N PRO A 45 -4.90 46.75 17.72
CA PRO A 45 -5.52 47.71 18.63
C PRO A 45 -6.67 46.99 19.35
N GLY A 46 -6.59 46.88 20.67
CA GLY A 46 -7.62 46.24 21.50
C GLY A 46 -8.88 47.09 21.58
N ILE A 47 -9.92 46.55 22.22
CA ILE A 47 -11.19 47.25 22.41
C ILE A 47 -10.95 48.50 23.29
N PRO A 48 -11.28 49.71 22.78
CA PRO A 48 -11.14 50.94 23.55
C PRO A 48 -11.94 50.94 24.85
N ASN A 49 -11.44 51.65 25.87
CA ASN A 49 -12.06 51.63 27.20
C ASN A 49 -13.39 52.39 27.31
N ASN A 50 -13.69 53.27 26.36
CA ASN A 50 -14.92 54.08 26.38
C ASN A 50 -16.13 53.32 25.81
N TRP A 51 -15.98 52.02 25.51
CA TRP A 51 -17.07 51.22 24.97
C TRP A 51 -17.96 50.68 26.09
N PRO A 52 -19.26 51.05 26.15
CA PRO A 52 -20.13 50.75 27.28
C PRO A 52 -20.39 49.24 27.49
N PHE A 53 -20.26 48.42 26.44
CA PHE A 53 -20.49 46.96 26.50
C PHE A 53 -19.18 46.15 26.48
N LYS A 54 -18.07 46.75 26.91
CA LYS A 54 -16.74 46.11 26.84
C LYS A 54 -16.67 44.88 27.74
N GLU A 55 -17.27 44.97 28.92
CA GLU A 55 -17.29 43.89 29.91
C GLU A 55 -18.14 42.70 29.44
N GLU A 56 -19.32 42.96 28.89
CA GLU A 56 -20.21 41.94 28.31
C GLU A 56 -19.56 41.23 27.13
N LEU A 57 -18.89 41.97 26.24
CA LEU A 57 -18.18 41.41 25.09
C LEU A 57 -16.99 40.53 25.51
N LEU A 58 -16.23 40.95 26.54
CA LEU A 58 -15.12 40.14 27.07
C LEU A 58 -15.62 38.84 27.71
N LEU A 59 -16.73 38.90 28.45
CA LEU A 59 -17.36 37.73 29.05
C LEU A 59 -17.85 36.75 27.98
N GLN A 60 -18.50 37.25 26.92
CA GLN A 60 -18.94 36.43 25.80
C GLN A 60 -17.75 35.76 25.07
N GLU A 61 -16.63 36.47 24.90
CA GLU A 61 -15.43 35.92 24.30
C GLU A 61 -14.77 34.85 25.18
N GLU A 62 -14.77 35.03 26.50
CA GLU A 62 -14.27 34.03 27.45
C GLU A 62 -15.12 32.76 27.42
N GLN A 63 -16.45 32.88 27.47
CA GLN A 63 -17.37 31.75 27.34
C GLN A 63 -17.17 31.01 26.01
N ALA A 64 -16.99 31.74 24.91
CA ALA A 64 -16.71 31.15 23.60
C ALA A 64 -15.36 30.40 23.57
N ARG A 65 -14.31 30.94 24.21
CA ARG A 65 -13.01 30.26 24.33
C ARG A 65 -13.11 28.97 25.13
N LEU A 66 -13.83 28.98 26.25
CA LEU A 66 -14.05 27.78 27.06
C LEU A 66 -14.82 26.71 26.27
N ALA A 67 -15.88 27.10 25.57
CA ALA A 67 -16.65 26.17 24.73
C ALA A 67 -15.81 25.56 23.58
N GLU A 68 -14.94 26.34 22.95
CA GLU A 68 -14.02 25.85 21.92
C GLU A 68 -12.96 24.90 22.49
N LEU A 69 -12.41 25.17 23.67
CA LEU A 69 -11.48 24.25 24.34
C LEU A 69 -12.16 22.92 24.67
N ASP A 70 -13.36 22.95 25.24
CA ASP A 70 -14.16 21.74 25.52
C ASP A 70 -14.45 20.94 24.25
N ARG A 71 -14.80 21.61 23.15
CA ARG A 71 -15.00 20.98 21.84
C ARG A 71 -13.73 20.30 21.35
N LEU A 72 -12.59 20.97 21.45
CA LEU A 72 -11.29 20.42 21.05
C LEU A 72 -10.89 19.22 21.90
N GLU A 73 -11.14 19.25 23.21
CA GLU A 73 -10.89 18.11 24.10
C GLU A 73 -11.78 16.93 23.75
N LYS A 74 -13.08 17.15 23.53
CA LYS A 74 -14.02 16.11 23.06
C LYS A 74 -13.60 15.52 21.72
N LEU A 75 -13.18 16.34 20.75
CA LEU A 75 -12.67 15.87 19.46
C LEU A 75 -11.37 15.06 19.62
N LYS A 76 -10.47 15.49 20.51
CA LYS A 76 -9.24 14.75 20.82
C LYS A 76 -9.53 13.41 21.47
N THR A 77 -10.47 13.35 22.42
CA THR A 77 -10.86 12.09 23.09
C THR A 77 -11.54 11.15 22.11
N GLN A 78 -12.47 11.65 21.28
CA GLN A 78 -13.11 10.87 20.20
C GLN A 78 -12.09 10.32 19.21
N ARG A 79 -11.14 11.15 18.72
CA ARG A 79 -10.07 10.69 17.82
C ARG A 79 -9.14 9.66 18.45
N LYS A 80 -8.86 9.78 19.75
CA LYS A 80 -8.06 8.78 20.48
C LYS A 80 -8.81 7.45 20.61
N ALA A 81 -10.10 7.50 20.94
CA ALA A 81 -10.97 6.33 21.01
C ALA A 81 -11.09 5.64 19.64
N GLU A 82 -11.39 6.40 18.58
CA GLU A 82 -11.49 5.87 17.21
C GLU A 82 -10.17 5.23 16.75
N LYS A 83 -9.01 5.85 17.05
CA LYS A 83 -7.70 5.27 16.75
C LYS A 83 -7.44 4.00 17.57
N ALA A 84 -7.87 3.94 18.81
CA ALA A 84 -7.72 2.75 19.65
C ALA A 84 -8.59 1.60 19.11
N GLU A 85 -9.83 1.88 18.72
CA GLU A 85 -10.73 0.90 18.11
C GLU A 85 -10.20 0.41 16.75
N LYS A 86 -9.71 1.32 15.89
CA LYS A 86 -9.05 0.92 14.62
C LYS A 86 -7.83 0.04 14.86
N LYS A 87 -6.96 0.39 15.81
CA LYS A 87 -5.80 -0.44 16.16
C LYS A 87 -6.19 -1.82 16.71
N LYS A 88 -7.26 -1.91 17.51
CA LYS A 88 -7.79 -3.20 17.97
C LYS A 88 -8.32 -4.03 16.79
N ALA A 89 -9.09 -3.41 15.89
CA ALA A 89 -9.60 -4.06 14.70
C ALA A 89 -8.47 -4.54 13.78
N ASP A 90 -7.47 -3.70 13.50
CA ASP A 90 -6.30 -4.06 12.70
C ASP A 90 -5.52 -5.22 13.33
N LYS A 91 -5.35 -5.22 14.66
CA LYS A 91 -4.70 -6.32 15.38
C LYS A 91 -5.48 -7.64 15.25
N LEU A 92 -6.81 -7.60 15.41
CA LEU A 92 -7.65 -8.79 15.23
C LEU A 92 -7.58 -9.34 13.80
N VAL A 93 -7.52 -8.46 12.79
CA VAL A 93 -7.35 -8.85 11.39
C VAL A 93 -5.98 -9.49 11.16
N ILE A 94 -4.90 -8.89 11.69
CA ILE A 94 -3.54 -9.44 11.58
C ILE A 94 -3.42 -10.80 12.28
N ASP A 95 -4.00 -10.95 13.48
CA ASP A 95 -4.00 -12.22 14.21
C ASP A 95 -4.77 -13.31 13.44
N GLY A 96 -5.86 -12.95 12.74
CA GLY A 96 -6.59 -13.85 11.84
C GLY A 96 -5.82 -14.24 10.57
N LEU A 97 -5.04 -13.31 10.00
CA LEU A 97 -4.17 -13.58 8.84
C LEU A 97 -2.96 -14.46 9.20
N ALA A 98 -2.44 -14.37 10.42
CA ALA A 98 -1.33 -15.21 10.89
C ALA A 98 -1.72 -16.69 11.06
N GLN A 99 -3.02 -17.00 11.17
CA GLN A 99 -3.54 -18.37 11.22
C GLN A 99 -3.72 -18.99 9.83
N VAL A 100 -3.60 -18.22 8.75
CA VAL A 100 -3.59 -18.77 7.38
C VAL A 100 -2.14 -19.12 7.01
N PRO A 101 -1.80 -20.39 6.78
CA PRO A 101 -0.45 -20.76 6.39
C PRO A 101 -0.11 -20.09 5.04
N THR A 102 0.87 -19.20 5.05
CA THR A 102 1.38 -18.56 3.83
C THR A 102 2.03 -19.61 2.94
N LEU A 103 1.34 -19.95 1.85
CA LEU A 103 1.75 -20.90 0.83
C LEU A 103 2.96 -20.39 0.04
N THR A 104 4.17 -20.66 0.54
CA THR A 104 5.39 -20.56 -0.27
C THR A 104 5.40 -21.66 -1.34
N PRO A 105 6.00 -21.48 -2.53
CA PRO A 105 5.93 -22.47 -3.62
C PRO A 105 6.51 -23.85 -3.25
N LEU A 106 7.44 -23.90 -2.29
CA LEU A 106 7.96 -25.14 -1.70
C LEU A 106 6.95 -25.78 -0.75
N SER A 107 6.29 -24.99 0.09
CA SER A 107 5.24 -25.45 1.00
C SER A 107 4.02 -25.96 0.23
N VAL A 108 3.66 -25.37 -0.92
CA VAL A 108 2.59 -25.86 -1.79
C VAL A 108 2.89 -27.26 -2.32
N LYS A 109 4.13 -27.51 -2.80
CA LYS A 109 4.52 -28.85 -3.29
C LYS A 109 4.52 -29.89 -2.17
N GLN A 110 5.02 -29.53 -0.99
CA GLN A 110 5.04 -30.42 0.17
C GLN A 110 3.63 -30.71 0.69
N HIS A 111 2.75 -29.70 0.73
CA HIS A 111 1.36 -29.86 1.13
C HIS A 111 0.59 -30.70 0.12
N ALA A 112 0.76 -30.44 -1.19
CA ALA A 112 0.16 -31.24 -2.24
C ALA A 112 0.58 -32.73 -2.20
N GLN A 113 1.84 -33.01 -1.84
CA GLN A 113 2.31 -34.39 -1.64
C GLN A 113 1.69 -35.05 -0.40
N ALA A 114 1.54 -34.31 0.69
CA ALA A 114 0.89 -34.80 1.90
C ALA A 114 -0.60 -35.11 1.66
N ASP A 115 -1.29 -34.21 0.95
CA ASP A 115 -2.70 -34.36 0.59
C ASP A 115 -2.90 -35.53 -0.37
N LEU A 116 -2.02 -35.70 -1.36
CA LEU A 116 -2.04 -36.85 -2.26
C LEU A 116 -1.88 -38.16 -1.48
N LYS A 117 -0.93 -38.23 -0.53
CA LYS A 117 -0.74 -39.43 0.30
C LYS A 117 -1.96 -39.73 1.15
N ALA A 118 -2.59 -38.72 1.74
CA ALA A 118 -3.82 -38.86 2.53
C ALA A 118 -4.99 -39.31 1.66
N ALA A 119 -5.20 -38.68 0.49
CA ALA A 119 -6.25 -39.03 -0.46
C ALA A 119 -6.07 -40.45 -1.00
N VAL A 120 -4.85 -40.80 -1.40
CA VAL A 120 -4.49 -42.15 -1.83
C VAL A 120 -4.74 -43.16 -0.72
N THR A 121 -4.41 -42.86 0.54
CA THR A 121 -4.63 -43.78 1.67
C THR A 121 -6.12 -44.05 1.89
N LYS A 122 -6.98 -43.04 1.72
CA LYS A 122 -8.43 -43.17 1.89
C LYS A 122 -9.15 -43.84 0.71
N ALA A 123 -8.61 -43.72 -0.51
CA ALA A 123 -9.26 -44.25 -1.72
C ALA A 123 -9.18 -45.78 -1.81
N ASP A 124 -10.25 -46.42 -2.28
CA ASP A 124 -10.29 -47.88 -2.56
C ASP A 124 -9.84 -48.20 -3.99
N LEU A 125 -10.13 -47.31 -4.94
CA LEU A 125 -9.78 -47.39 -6.37
C LEU A 125 -9.01 -46.15 -6.80
N VAL A 126 -7.88 -46.34 -7.49
CA VAL A 126 -7.07 -45.24 -8.03
C VAL A 126 -7.12 -45.27 -9.56
N VAL A 127 -7.53 -44.16 -10.17
CA VAL A 127 -7.60 -44.02 -11.63
C VAL A 127 -6.40 -43.23 -12.14
N ILE A 128 -5.54 -43.85 -12.94
CA ILE A 128 -4.38 -43.22 -13.57
C ILE A 128 -4.76 -42.85 -15.00
N VAL A 129 -4.78 -41.56 -15.29
CA VAL A 129 -5.11 -41.05 -16.62
C VAL A 129 -3.83 -40.83 -17.42
N LEU A 130 -3.73 -41.51 -18.56
CA LEU A 130 -2.60 -41.45 -19.50
C LEU A 130 -3.01 -40.67 -20.76
N ASP A 131 -2.13 -39.83 -21.31
CA ASP A 131 -2.35 -39.22 -22.65
C ASP A 131 -2.09 -40.28 -23.73
N ALA A 132 -3.01 -40.43 -24.67
CA ALA A 132 -2.92 -41.45 -25.72
C ALA A 132 -1.72 -41.25 -26.67
N ARG A 133 -1.17 -40.04 -26.78
CA ARG A 133 -0.01 -39.75 -27.64
C ARG A 133 1.32 -40.26 -27.07
N ASP A 134 1.46 -40.22 -25.75
CA ASP A 134 2.65 -40.71 -25.03
C ASP A 134 2.24 -41.34 -23.69
N PRO A 135 1.73 -42.58 -23.73
CA PRO A 135 1.27 -43.27 -22.53
C PRO A 135 2.42 -43.63 -21.58
N GLN A 136 3.67 -43.74 -22.08
CA GLN A 136 4.82 -44.12 -21.24
C GLN A 136 5.39 -42.92 -20.49
N GLY A 137 5.49 -41.75 -21.12
CA GLY A 137 5.97 -40.54 -20.46
C GLY A 137 5.05 -40.08 -19.32
N CYS A 138 3.74 -40.39 -19.41
CA CYS A 138 2.77 -40.08 -18.37
C CYS A 138 2.59 -41.20 -17.32
N ARG A 139 3.15 -42.40 -17.53
CA ARG A 139 3.02 -43.53 -16.60
C ARG A 139 4.16 -43.51 -15.58
N SER A 140 3.86 -43.84 -14.33
CA SER A 140 4.86 -43.89 -13.25
C SER A 140 4.83 -45.25 -12.55
N LEU A 141 5.72 -46.16 -12.98
CA LEU A 141 5.77 -47.53 -12.45
C LEU A 141 6.02 -47.55 -10.95
N SER A 142 6.89 -46.68 -10.43
CA SER A 142 7.15 -46.61 -8.98
C SER A 142 5.92 -46.27 -8.14
N LEU A 143 4.97 -45.51 -8.70
CA LEU A 143 3.72 -45.19 -8.03
C LEU A 143 2.78 -46.40 -8.06
N GLU A 144 2.68 -47.08 -9.20
CA GLU A 144 1.90 -48.32 -9.35
C GLU A 144 2.43 -49.42 -8.42
N ASP A 145 3.74 -49.67 -8.43
CA ASP A 145 4.40 -50.65 -7.54
C ASP A 145 4.19 -50.31 -6.07
N GLY A 146 4.24 -49.02 -5.72
CA GLY A 146 3.96 -48.54 -4.36
C GLY A 146 2.51 -48.79 -3.93
N LEU A 147 1.55 -48.55 -4.83
CA LEU A 147 0.12 -48.77 -4.59
C LEU A 147 -0.23 -50.26 -4.49
N ILE A 148 0.35 -51.09 -5.35
CA ILE A 148 0.15 -52.54 -5.37
C ILE A 148 0.86 -53.19 -4.16
N GLY A 149 2.12 -52.83 -3.92
CA GLY A 149 2.97 -53.46 -2.92
C GLY A 149 2.63 -53.09 -1.47
N HIS A 150 2.31 -51.83 -1.19
CA HIS A 150 2.00 -51.38 0.18
C HIS A 150 0.49 -51.26 0.46
N GLY A 151 -0.33 -51.09 -0.58
CA GLY A 151 -1.73 -50.71 -0.42
C GLY A 151 -2.76 -51.77 -0.81
N LYS A 152 -2.41 -52.81 -1.60
CA LYS A 152 -3.37 -53.73 -2.25
C LYS A 152 -4.59 -52.97 -2.81
N LYS A 153 -4.34 -51.89 -3.55
CA LYS A 153 -5.39 -51.04 -4.13
C LYS A 153 -5.60 -51.38 -5.59
N ASP A 154 -6.85 -51.36 -6.01
CA ASP A 154 -7.18 -51.54 -7.42
C ASP A 154 -6.78 -50.29 -8.20
N ILE A 155 -6.13 -50.50 -9.35
CA ILE A 155 -5.65 -49.44 -10.22
C ILE A 155 -6.36 -49.57 -11.57
N LEU A 156 -6.93 -48.47 -12.06
CA LEU A 156 -7.53 -48.39 -13.38
C LEU A 156 -6.74 -47.42 -14.26
N LEU A 157 -6.18 -47.93 -15.35
CA LEU A 157 -5.47 -47.11 -16.35
C LEU A 157 -6.48 -46.63 -17.40
N VAL A 158 -6.60 -45.32 -17.57
CA VAL A 158 -7.51 -44.69 -18.53
C VAL A 158 -6.71 -43.91 -19.56
N LEU A 159 -6.82 -44.29 -20.83
CA LEU A 159 -6.24 -43.55 -21.94
C LEU A 159 -7.19 -42.40 -22.33
N ASN A 160 -6.71 -41.18 -22.15
CA ASN A 160 -7.41 -39.95 -22.47
C ASN A 160 -6.94 -39.39 -23.83
N LYS A 161 -7.85 -38.71 -24.54
CA LYS A 161 -7.62 -38.08 -25.86
C LYS A 161 -7.20 -39.04 -26.97
N VAL A 162 -7.91 -40.16 -27.09
CA VAL A 162 -7.68 -41.18 -28.13
C VAL A 162 -7.96 -40.65 -29.55
N ASP A 163 -8.70 -39.55 -29.67
CA ASP A 163 -8.94 -38.84 -30.93
C ASP A 163 -7.66 -38.31 -31.61
N LEU A 164 -6.59 -38.08 -30.83
CA LEU A 164 -5.34 -37.51 -31.34
C LEU A 164 -4.41 -38.51 -32.03
N ILE A 165 -4.76 -39.80 -32.04
CA ILE A 165 -3.99 -40.88 -32.65
C ILE A 165 -4.90 -41.69 -33.60
N SER A 166 -4.29 -42.34 -34.59
CA SER A 166 -5.04 -43.22 -35.49
C SER A 166 -5.52 -44.48 -34.76
N ARG A 167 -6.60 -45.09 -35.27
CA ARG A 167 -7.20 -46.30 -34.66
C ARG A 167 -6.19 -47.44 -34.50
N ASP A 168 -5.35 -47.66 -35.52
CA ASP A 168 -4.31 -48.70 -35.50
C ASP A 168 -3.26 -48.46 -34.40
N VAL A 169 -2.92 -47.19 -34.13
CA VAL A 169 -1.98 -46.81 -33.06
C VAL A 169 -2.65 -46.97 -31.70
N ALA A 170 -3.93 -46.62 -31.57
CA ALA A 170 -4.68 -46.79 -30.33
C ALA A 170 -4.75 -48.27 -29.89
N GLU A 171 -4.95 -49.20 -30.84
CA GLU A 171 -4.95 -50.64 -30.56
C GLU A 171 -3.57 -51.16 -30.09
N LYS A 172 -2.50 -50.66 -30.70
CA LYS A 172 -1.12 -50.97 -30.28
C LYS A 172 -0.84 -50.43 -28.87
N VAL A 173 -1.21 -49.18 -28.62
CA VAL A 173 -1.06 -48.54 -27.30
C VAL A 173 -1.86 -49.29 -26.23
N LYS A 174 -3.10 -49.69 -26.54
CA LYS A 174 -3.92 -50.50 -25.61
C LYS A 174 -3.22 -51.81 -25.25
N SER A 175 -2.72 -52.54 -26.24
CA SER A 175 -1.99 -53.79 -26.02
C SER A 175 -0.72 -53.56 -25.18
N PHE A 176 -0.02 -52.45 -25.41
CA PHE A 176 1.22 -52.12 -24.73
C PHE A 176 1.04 -51.66 -23.28
N VAL A 177 -0.06 -50.96 -22.97
CA VAL A 177 -0.34 -50.46 -21.61
C VAL A 177 -0.94 -51.55 -20.71
N CYS A 178 -1.65 -52.52 -21.29
CA CYS A 178 -2.24 -53.64 -20.55
C CYS A 178 -1.27 -54.82 -20.27
N LEU A 179 -0.05 -54.79 -20.83
CA LEU A 179 1.04 -55.71 -20.52
C LEU A 179 1.86 -55.20 -19.32
#